data_AF-A0A965FFI2-F1
#
_entry.id   AF-A0A965FFI2-F1
#
_cell.length_a   1.000
_cell.length_b   1.000
_cell.length_c   1.000
_cell.angle_alpha   90.00
_cell.angle_beta   90.00
_cell.angle_gamma   90.00
#
_symmetry.space_group_name_H-M   'P 1'
#
loop_
_entity.id
_entity.type
_entity.pdbx_description
1 polymer ?
#
loop_
_entity_poly.entity_id
_entity_poly.type
_entity_poly.pdbx_seq_one_letter_code
_entity_poly.pdbx_strand_id
1 'polypeptide(L)'
;MLCINASAQAAFTGPDFSGVYDCTGQDKTEGAYKGKVTIRLVPEQSTGEYGAYQFLLEIPEYGAYPGHAAAQGKKMAIYFANTNQKDKDFGTGIASFTKNKTGKWTFVKFYYEPEYKKGNSGKEFCTQQ
;
A
#
# COMPACT_ATOMS: atom_id res chain seq x y z
N MET A 1 32.49 -17.08 -27.45
CA MET A 1 31.80 -17.45 -26.20
C MET A 1 31.78 -16.20 -25.33
N LEU A 2 30.67 -15.48 -25.28
CA LEU A 2 30.51 -14.28 -24.44
C LEU A 2 29.85 -14.74 -23.13
N CYS A 3 30.62 -14.74 -22.04
CA CYS A 3 30.08 -14.94 -20.70
C CYS A 3 29.33 -13.67 -20.32
N ILE A 4 28.00 -13.74 -20.29
CA ILE A 4 27.17 -12.70 -19.70
C ILE A 4 27.35 -12.83 -18.19
N ASN A 5 28.12 -11.93 -17.58
CA ASN A 5 28.10 -11.75 -16.13
C ASN A 5 26.72 -11.22 -15.75
N ALA A 6 25.86 -12.11 -15.24
CA ALA A 6 24.63 -11.70 -14.58
C ALA A 6 25.04 -10.91 -13.33
N SER A 7 24.94 -9.57 -13.38
CA SER A 7 25.07 -8.75 -12.18
C SER A 7 23.90 -9.09 -11.25
N ALA A 8 24.20 -9.72 -10.12
CA ALA A 8 23.20 -9.96 -9.09
C ALA A 8 22.59 -8.62 -8.66
N GLN A 9 21.26 -8.54 -8.65
CA GLN A 9 20.54 -7.36 -8.21
C GLN A 9 20.93 -7.03 -6.77
N ALA A 10 21.19 -5.74 -6.48
CA ALA A 10 21.60 -5.32 -5.15
C ALA A 10 20.53 -5.72 -4.12
N ALA A 11 20.95 -6.28 -2.99
CA ALA A 11 20.02 -6.64 -1.92
C ALA A 11 19.22 -5.42 -1.45
N PHE A 12 17.97 -5.63 -1.05
CA PHE A 12 17.14 -4.57 -0.48
C PHE A 12 17.71 -4.10 0.87
N THR A 13 17.83 -2.79 1.04
CA THR A 13 18.37 -2.12 2.23
C THR A 13 17.41 -1.08 2.82
N GLY A 14 16.21 -0.95 2.25
CA GLY A 14 15.19 -0.04 2.76
C GLY A 14 14.49 -0.58 4.02
N PRO A 15 13.61 0.22 4.64
CA PRO A 15 12.78 -0.26 5.74
C PRO A 15 11.79 -1.31 5.25
N ASP A 16 11.61 -2.39 6.02
CA ASP A 16 10.57 -3.38 5.77
C ASP A 16 9.26 -2.93 6.42
N PHE A 17 8.25 -2.66 5.58
CA PHE A 17 6.89 -2.28 5.97
C PHE A 17 5.92 -3.47 5.98
N SER A 18 6.41 -4.70 5.93
CA SER A 18 5.55 -5.88 5.97
C SER A 18 4.81 -5.99 7.30
N GLY A 19 3.54 -6.37 7.24
CA GLY A 19 2.71 -6.54 8.42
C GLY A 19 1.22 -6.43 8.13
N VAL A 20 0.45 -6.59 9.20
CA VAL A 20 -0.99 -6.34 9.22
C VAL A 20 -1.23 -5.07 10.01
N TYR A 21 -2.10 -4.21 9.49
CA TYR A 21 -2.38 -2.89 10.03
C TYR A 21 -3.88 -2.73 10.25
N ASP A 22 -4.24 -2.22 11.41
CA ASP A 22 -5.60 -1.76 11.68
C ASP A 22 -5.73 -0.32 11.22
N CYS A 23 -6.75 -0.05 10.41
CA CYS A 23 -6.93 1.23 9.73
C CYS A 23 -8.28 1.87 10.04
N THR A 24 -8.27 3.19 10.21
CA THR A 24 -9.46 4.03 10.11
C THR A 24 -9.34 4.92 8.89
N GLY A 25 -10.44 5.05 8.14
CA GLY A 25 -10.51 5.82 6.92
C GLY A 25 -11.56 6.91 6.99
N GLN A 26 -11.32 7.98 6.23
CA GLN A 26 -12.31 9.00 5.92
C GLN A 26 -12.36 9.14 4.39
N ASP A 27 -13.42 8.60 3.82
CA ASP A 27 -13.77 8.72 2.42
C ASP A 27 -14.58 9.99 2.17
N LYS A 28 -14.38 10.64 1.01
CA LYS A 28 -15.14 11.84 0.62
C LYS A 28 -16.60 11.51 0.31
N THR A 29 -16.88 10.32 -0.23
CA THR A 29 -18.21 9.92 -0.69
C THR A 29 -18.93 9.03 0.32
N GLU A 30 -18.24 8.06 0.90
CA GLU A 30 -18.82 7.08 1.83
C GLU A 30 -18.70 7.47 3.31
N GLY A 31 -17.88 8.47 3.64
CA GLY A 31 -17.66 8.87 5.02
C GLY A 31 -16.63 8.00 5.77
N ALA A 32 -16.81 7.83 7.07
CA ALA A 32 -15.86 7.12 7.92
C ALA A 32 -15.97 5.60 7.78
N TYR A 33 -14.84 4.89 7.75
CA TYR A 33 -14.82 3.42 7.70
C TYR A 33 -13.67 2.84 8.53
N LYS A 34 -13.73 1.53 8.76
CA LYS A 34 -12.64 0.73 9.33
C LYS A 34 -12.21 -0.33 8.34
N GLY A 35 -10.91 -0.58 8.29
CA GLY A 35 -10.34 -1.59 7.41
C GLY A 35 -9.11 -2.24 8.00
N LYS A 36 -8.63 -3.25 7.30
CA LYS A 36 -7.37 -3.94 7.58
C LYS A 36 -6.51 -3.87 6.35
N VAL A 37 -5.24 -3.49 6.52
CA VAL A 37 -4.26 -3.52 5.44
C VAL A 37 -3.22 -4.60 5.72
N THR A 38 -2.95 -5.44 4.73
CA THR A 38 -1.82 -6.37 4.73
C THR A 38 -0.79 -5.92 3.70
N ILE A 39 0.45 -5.73 4.14
CA ILE A 39 1.59 -5.39 3.29
C ILE A 39 2.60 -6.54 3.35
N ARG A 40 3.12 -6.94 2.20
CA ARG A 40 4.18 -7.97 2.10
C ARG A 40 5.26 -7.52 1.14
N LEU A 41 6.50 -7.43 1.62
CA LEU A 41 7.67 -7.20 0.77
C LEU A 41 7.76 -8.31 -0.27
N VAL A 42 8.17 -7.96 -1.48
CA VAL A 42 8.54 -8.88 -2.56
C VAL A 42 10.06 -8.77 -2.73
N PRO A 43 10.86 -9.57 -2.00
CA PRO A 43 12.32 -9.44 -1.99
C PRO A 43 12.94 -9.58 -3.38
N GLU A 44 12.36 -10.45 -4.21
CA GLU A 44 12.84 -10.75 -5.56
C GLU A 44 12.66 -9.58 -6.53
N GLN A 45 11.83 -8.60 -6.18
CA GLN A 45 11.57 -7.40 -6.98
C GLN A 45 12.05 -6.12 -6.27
N SER A 46 12.74 -6.27 -5.14
CA SER A 46 13.25 -5.16 -4.33
C SER A 46 14.76 -5.05 -4.49
N THR A 47 15.27 -3.82 -4.54
CA THR A 47 16.69 -3.58 -4.82
C THR A 47 17.18 -2.29 -4.20
N GLY A 48 18.32 -2.34 -3.50
CA GLY A 48 18.87 -1.17 -2.81
C GLY A 48 17.82 -0.50 -1.93
N GLU A 49 17.58 0.79 -2.13
CA GLU A 49 16.57 1.53 -1.35
C GLU A 49 15.11 1.39 -1.83
N TYR A 50 14.89 0.72 -2.96
CA TYR A 50 13.57 0.56 -3.57
C TYR A 50 12.93 -0.76 -3.16
N GLY A 51 11.77 -0.68 -2.50
CA GLY A 51 11.00 -1.85 -2.09
C GLY A 51 9.76 -2.05 -2.95
N ALA A 52 9.54 -3.27 -3.42
CA ALA A 52 8.30 -3.69 -4.07
C ALA A 52 7.42 -4.46 -3.07
N TYR A 53 6.12 -4.22 -3.08
CA TYR A 53 5.20 -4.78 -2.10
C TYR A 53 3.91 -5.28 -2.74
N GLN A 54 3.39 -6.39 -2.24
CA GLN A 54 1.98 -6.73 -2.36
C GLN A 54 1.18 -5.95 -1.33
N PHE A 55 -0.01 -5.51 -1.74
CA PHE A 55 -0.93 -4.74 -0.91
C PHE A 55 -2.31 -5.40 -0.93
N LEU A 56 -2.97 -5.47 0.22
CA LEU A 56 -4.36 -5.86 0.32
C LEU A 56 -5.04 -4.98 1.37
N LEU A 57 -6.08 -4.28 0.97
CA LEU A 57 -7.01 -3.61 1.88
C LEU A 57 -8.31 -4.43 1.95
N GLU A 58 -8.81 -4.67 3.15
CA GLU A 58 -10.07 -5.34 3.40
C GLU A 58 -10.95 -4.43 4.25
N ILE A 59 -12.16 -4.15 3.76
CA ILE A 59 -13.17 -3.38 4.49
C ILE A 59 -14.41 -4.27 4.63
N PRO A 60 -14.87 -4.61 5.85
CA PRO A 60 -15.96 -5.57 6.05
C PRO A 60 -17.23 -5.28 5.25
N GLU A 61 -17.56 -4.02 5.02
CA GLU A 61 -18.78 -3.60 4.31
C GLU A 61 -18.58 -3.36 2.80
N TYR A 62 -17.34 -3.17 2.34
CA TYR A 62 -17.03 -2.80 0.94
C TYR A 62 -16.25 -3.87 0.17
N GLY A 63 -15.69 -4.87 0.86
CA GLY A 63 -14.97 -5.99 0.27
C GLY A 63 -13.45 -5.82 0.29
N ALA A 64 -12.80 -6.51 -0.64
CA ALA A 64 -11.35 -6.61 -0.72
C ALA A 64 -10.79 -5.83 -1.91
N TYR A 65 -9.67 -5.17 -1.67
CA TYR A 65 -8.95 -4.31 -2.60
C TYR A 65 -7.50 -4.80 -2.72
N PRO A 66 -7.23 -5.88 -3.47
CA PRO A 66 -5.87 -6.27 -3.81
C PRO A 66 -5.16 -5.18 -4.60
N GLY A 67 -3.83 -5.15 -4.49
CA GLY A 67 -3.01 -4.09 -5.05
C GLY A 67 -1.52 -4.42 -5.02
N HIS A 68 -0.73 -3.44 -5.41
CA HIS A 68 0.72 -3.49 -5.37
C HIS A 68 1.29 -2.11 -5.07
N ALA A 69 2.53 -2.07 -4.62
CA ALA A 69 3.15 -0.82 -4.23
C ALA A 69 4.66 -0.80 -4.48
N ALA A 70 5.18 0.41 -4.67
CA ALA A 70 6.60 0.70 -4.75
C ALA A 70 6.96 1.73 -3.67
N ALA A 71 8.06 1.52 -2.97
CA ALA A 71 8.52 2.38 -1.88
C ALA A 71 9.95 2.83 -2.07
N GLN A 72 10.24 4.04 -1.59
CA GLN A 72 11.59 4.58 -1.42
C GLN A 72 11.63 5.33 -0.08
N GLY A 73 12.60 5.00 0.77
CA GLY A 73 12.68 5.55 2.12
C GLY A 73 11.42 5.24 2.93
N LYS A 74 10.70 6.28 3.39
CA LYS A 74 9.46 6.17 4.19
C LYS A 74 8.19 6.55 3.42
N LYS A 75 8.26 6.55 2.09
CA LYS A 75 7.13 6.86 1.20
C LYS A 75 6.82 5.64 0.35
N MET A 76 5.54 5.42 0.08
CA MET A 76 5.06 4.30 -0.74
C MET A 76 3.96 4.79 -1.66
N ALA A 77 4.09 4.52 -2.96
CA ALA A 77 3.03 4.66 -3.95
C ALA A 77 2.29 3.33 -4.08
N ILE A 78 0.96 3.35 -4.10
CA ILE A 78 0.12 2.17 -3.96
C ILE A 78 -0.95 2.21 -5.04
N TYR A 79 -1.12 1.13 -5.79
CA TYR A 79 -2.33 0.88 -6.58
C TYR A 79 -3.21 -0.11 -5.82
N PHE A 80 -4.53 0.08 -5.84
CA PHE A 80 -5.51 -0.82 -5.23
C PHE A 80 -6.81 -0.82 -6.03
N ALA A 81 -7.50 -1.95 -6.07
CA ALA A 81 -8.74 -2.10 -6.83
C ALA A 81 -9.69 -3.11 -6.19
N ASN A 82 -10.96 -2.74 -6.01
CA ASN A 82 -11.98 -3.61 -5.45
C ASN A 82 -12.16 -4.86 -6.33
N THR A 83 -12.21 -6.05 -5.73
CA THR A 83 -12.53 -7.28 -6.49
C THR A 83 -13.85 -7.19 -7.27
N ASN A 84 -14.82 -6.42 -6.79
CA ASN A 84 -16.01 -6.05 -7.54
C ASN A 84 -15.76 -4.79 -8.39
N GLN A 85 -15.57 -5.00 -9.69
CA GLN A 85 -15.20 -3.94 -10.63
C GLN A 85 -16.39 -3.13 -11.20
N LYS A 86 -17.64 -3.43 -10.77
CA LYS A 86 -18.85 -2.80 -11.33
C LYS A 86 -18.82 -1.27 -11.26
N ASP A 87 -18.38 -0.74 -10.12
CA ASP A 87 -18.38 0.71 -9.86
C ASP A 87 -17.02 1.37 -10.14
N LYS A 88 -16.07 0.60 -10.73
CA LYS A 88 -14.70 1.06 -11.02
C LYS A 88 -14.02 1.65 -9.78
N ASP A 89 -14.19 0.93 -8.68
CA ASP A 89 -13.68 1.28 -7.37
C ASP A 89 -12.20 0.89 -7.26
N PHE A 90 -11.35 1.73 -7.84
CA PHE A 90 -9.90 1.56 -7.83
C PHE A 90 -9.21 2.91 -7.83
N GLY A 91 -7.97 2.95 -7.35
CA GLY A 91 -7.24 4.19 -7.25
C GLY A 91 -5.75 4.04 -7.02
N THR A 92 -5.14 5.20 -6.85
CA THR A 92 -3.73 5.35 -6.49
C THR A 92 -3.63 6.06 -5.16
N GLY A 93 -2.75 5.57 -4.29
CA GLY A 93 -2.44 6.15 -3.00
C GLY A 93 -0.98 6.52 -2.85
N ILE A 94 -0.71 7.48 -1.97
CA ILE A 94 0.61 7.77 -1.44
C ILE A 94 0.57 7.66 0.08
N ALA A 95 1.42 6.81 0.64
CA ALA A 95 1.53 6.57 2.07
C ALA A 95 2.85 7.12 2.64
N SER A 96 2.78 7.62 3.87
CA SER A 96 3.94 8.09 4.63
C SER A 96 4.07 7.32 5.93
N PHE A 97 5.21 6.66 6.14
CA PHE A 97 5.46 5.78 7.28
C PHE A 97 6.25 6.46 8.39
N THR A 98 5.90 6.16 9.63
CA THR A 98 6.63 6.55 10.84
C THR A 98 6.56 5.41 11.86
N LYS A 99 7.44 5.40 12.85
CA LYS A 99 7.29 4.53 14.02
C LYS A 99 6.61 5.30 15.14
N ASN A 100 5.65 4.68 15.81
CA ASN A 100 5.05 5.25 17.01
C ASN A 100 5.99 5.08 18.23
N LYS A 101 5.54 5.53 19.41
CA LYS A 101 6.31 5.44 20.66
C LYS A 101 6.64 4.01 21.10
N THR A 102 5.87 3.01 20.64
CA THR A 102 6.11 1.59 20.94
C THR A 102 6.92 0.88 19.85
N GLY A 103 7.43 1.63 18.85
CA GLY A 103 8.28 1.09 17.78
C GLY A 103 7.53 0.42 16.63
N LYS A 104 6.19 0.38 16.68
CA LYS A 104 5.33 -0.16 15.63
C LYS A 104 5.25 0.79 14.44
N TRP A 105 5.18 0.25 13.23
CA TRP A 105 4.94 1.06 12.05
C TRP A 105 3.53 1.65 12.07
N THR A 106 3.44 2.90 11.66
CA THR A 106 2.19 3.60 11.38
C THR A 106 2.32 4.28 10.03
N PHE A 107 1.23 4.39 9.28
CA PHE A 107 1.21 5.19 8.07
C PHE A 107 -0.08 5.99 7.90
N VAL A 108 0.06 7.09 7.18
CA VAL A 108 -1.07 7.85 6.65
C VAL A 108 -1.06 7.70 5.13
N LYS A 109 -2.15 7.21 4.55
CA LYS A 109 -2.36 7.11 3.10
C LYS A 109 -3.33 8.19 2.65
N PHE A 110 -2.99 8.96 1.63
CA PHE A 110 -3.98 9.69 0.83
C PHE A 110 -4.21 8.93 -0.47
N TYR A 111 -5.44 8.84 -0.94
CA TYR A 111 -5.76 8.18 -2.20
C TYR A 111 -6.72 8.99 -3.07
N TYR A 112 -6.68 8.69 -4.37
CA TYR A 112 -7.57 9.23 -5.38
C TYR A 112 -8.07 8.11 -6.29
N GLU A 113 -9.38 8.07 -6.50
CA GLU A 113 -10.11 7.11 -7.31
C GLU A 113 -10.82 7.88 -8.42
N PRO A 114 -10.25 7.94 -9.63
CA PRO A 114 -10.74 8.86 -10.66
C PRO A 114 -12.12 8.47 -11.21
N GLU A 115 -12.44 7.18 -11.21
CA GLU A 115 -13.65 6.65 -11.87
C GLU A 115 -14.75 6.25 -10.89
N TYR A 116 -14.43 6.06 -9.61
CA TYR A 116 -15.42 5.75 -8.60
C TYR A 116 -16.36 6.94 -8.39
N LYS A 117 -17.66 6.75 -8.68
CA LYS A 117 -18.74 7.75 -8.49
C LYS A 117 -18.41 9.17 -9.01
N LYS A 118 -17.78 9.26 -10.20
CA LYS A 118 -17.34 10.52 -10.85
C LYS A 118 -16.16 11.22 -10.15
N GLY A 119 -15.37 10.47 -9.39
CA GLY A 119 -14.15 10.93 -8.75
C GLY A 119 -14.29 10.98 -7.23
N ASN A 120 -13.44 10.21 -6.55
CA ASN A 120 -13.43 10.08 -5.11
C ASN A 120 -12.01 10.18 -4.54
N SER A 121 -11.91 10.47 -3.25
CA SER A 121 -10.63 10.51 -2.54
C SER A 121 -10.85 10.34 -1.05
N GLY A 122 -9.79 9.97 -0.35
CA GLY A 122 -9.85 9.84 1.10
C GLY A 122 -8.49 9.76 1.75
N LYS A 123 -8.52 9.61 3.07
CA LYS A 123 -7.34 9.37 3.89
C LYS A 123 -7.53 8.18 4.81
N GLU A 124 -6.48 7.42 5.00
CA GLU A 124 -6.41 6.34 5.97
C GLU A 124 -5.31 6.58 6.99
N PHE A 125 -5.56 6.17 8.22
CA PHE A 125 -4.61 6.15 9.32
C PHE A 125 -4.49 4.72 9.81
N CYS A 126 -3.29 4.17 9.71
CA CYS A 126 -3.06 2.75 9.93
C CYS A 126 -1.96 2.53 10.95
N THR A 127 -2.16 1.57 11.86
CA THR A 127 -1.18 1.17 12.87
C THR A 127 -0.95 -0.33 12.80
N GLN A 128 0.31 -0.74 12.80
CA GLN A 128 0.70 -2.16 12.76
C GLN A 128 0.20 -2.88 14.03
N GLN A 129 -0.28 -4.11 13.85
CA GLN A 129 -0.73 -4.99 14.93
C GLN A 129 0.40 -5.41 15.88
#